data_AF-A0A2E4BXD3-F1
#
_entry.id   AF-A0A2E4BXD3-F1
#
_cell.length_a   1.000
_cell.length_b   1.000
_cell.length_c   1.000
_cell.angle_alpha   90.00
_cell.angle_beta   90.00
_cell.angle_gamma   90.00
#
_symmetry.space_group_name_H-M   'P 1'
#
loop_
_entity.id
_entity.type
_entity.pdbx_description
1 polymer ?
#
loop_
_entity_poly.entity_id
_entity_poly.type
_entity_poly.pdbx_seq_one_letter_code
_entity_poly.pdbx_strand_id
1 'polypeptide(L)'
;RMMYRIAQALAELNNCHGLVTGESVGQVASQTLKNLAAVSCVTPMSVFRPLIGMNKQEIIINAKNIGTYEISIEDQPDCCSVFMPNHPTTRSKKKYLESDERLYPWEKLLTQALASVETINLDDLHVTT
;
A
#
# COMPACT_ATOMS: atom_id res chain seq x y z
N ARG A 1 -2.18 -1.51 -7.59
CA ARG A 1 -2.30 -0.32 -8.48
C ARG A 1 -3.45 0.59 -8.05
N MET A 2 -4.67 0.07 -7.90
CA MET A 2 -5.82 0.89 -7.45
C MET A 2 -5.57 1.62 -6.11
N MET A 3 -4.99 0.95 -5.11
CA MET A 3 -4.64 1.58 -3.83
C MET A 3 -3.70 2.78 -3.99
N TYR A 4 -2.74 2.74 -4.92
CA TYR A 4 -1.85 3.88 -5.21
C TYR A 4 -2.62 5.05 -5.85
N ARG A 5 -3.63 4.79 -6.69
CA ARG A 5 -4.49 5.83 -7.27
C ARG A 5 -5.38 6.48 -6.20
N ILE A 6 -5.94 5.67 -5.30
CA ILE A 6 -6.70 6.17 -4.14
C ILE A 6 -5.79 7.02 -3.25
N ALA A 7 -4.60 6.51 -2.90
CA ALA A 7 -3.64 7.22 -2.07
C ALA A 7 -3.18 8.54 -2.71
N GLN A 8 -2.95 8.56 -4.03
CA GLN A 8 -2.64 9.81 -4.75
C GLN A 8 -3.79 10.82 -4.62
N ALA A 9 -5.03 10.41 -4.92
CA ALA A 9 -6.18 11.33 -4.85
C ALA A 9 -6.36 11.89 -3.43
N LEU A 10 -6.21 11.04 -2.41
CA LEU A 10 -6.22 11.48 -1.01
C LEU A 10 -5.07 12.44 -0.70
N ALA A 11 -3.86 12.15 -1.18
CA ALA A 11 -2.71 13.03 -0.96
C ALA A 11 -2.92 14.41 -1.63
N GLU A 12 -3.47 14.47 -2.84
CA GLU A 12 -3.82 15.74 -3.50
C GLU A 12 -4.86 16.54 -2.70
N LEU A 13 -5.93 15.88 -2.23
CA LEU A 13 -6.96 16.50 -1.39
C LEU A 13 -6.41 17.07 -0.08
N ASN A 14 -5.38 16.41 0.48
CA ASN A 14 -4.75 16.79 1.75
C ASN A 14 -3.45 17.59 1.57
N ASN A 15 -3.16 18.11 0.38
CA ASN A 15 -1.93 18.87 0.07
C ASN A 15 -0.62 18.15 0.46
N CYS A 16 -0.60 16.82 0.33
CA CYS A 16 0.57 15.99 0.58
C CYS A 16 1.45 15.89 -0.68
N HIS A 17 2.77 15.88 -0.50
CA HIS A 17 3.74 15.94 -1.61
C HIS A 17 4.31 14.58 -2.04
N GLY A 18 3.89 13.49 -1.38
CA GLY A 18 4.38 12.15 -1.67
C GLY A 18 3.66 11.07 -0.88
N LEU A 19 3.97 9.83 -1.22
CA LEU A 19 3.45 8.63 -0.58
C LEU A 19 4.57 7.92 0.16
N VAL A 20 4.25 7.27 1.29
CA VAL A 20 5.21 6.44 2.03
C VAL A 20 4.67 5.00 2.07
N THR A 21 5.52 4.02 1.80
CA THR A 21 5.15 2.59 1.90
C THR A 21 6.15 1.81 2.73
N GLY A 22 5.69 0.72 3.35
CA GLY A 22 6.52 -0.27 4.05
C GLY A 22 7.11 -1.36 3.14
N GLU A 23 7.22 -1.12 1.83
CA GLU A 23 7.72 -2.12 0.88
C GLU A 23 9.23 -2.36 1.04
N SER A 24 9.65 -3.63 1.01
CA SER A 24 11.06 -4.07 1.02
C SER A 24 11.36 -4.95 -0.20
N VAL A 25 12.47 -4.71 -0.91
CA VAL A 25 12.77 -5.50 -2.12
C VAL A 25 13.08 -6.95 -1.75
N GLY A 26 12.39 -7.89 -2.40
CA GLY A 26 12.69 -9.31 -2.30
C GLY A 26 12.16 -10.01 -1.05
N GLN A 27 11.38 -9.31 -0.21
CA GLN A 27 10.75 -9.93 0.95
C GLN A 27 9.55 -10.82 0.58
N VAL A 28 8.75 -10.42 -0.42
CA VAL A 28 7.61 -11.19 -0.94
C VAL A 28 7.55 -11.11 -2.47
N ALA A 29 6.83 -12.03 -3.11
CA ALA A 29 6.71 -12.13 -4.57
C ALA A 29 6.19 -10.84 -5.25
N SER A 30 5.35 -10.07 -4.55
CA SER A 30 4.82 -8.79 -5.03
C SER A 30 5.85 -7.65 -4.97
N GLN A 31 6.95 -7.80 -4.25
CA GLN A 31 7.96 -6.75 -3.99
C GLN A 31 9.26 -7.00 -4.77
N THR A 32 9.16 -7.45 -6.03
CA THR A 32 10.29 -7.41 -6.98
C THR A 32 10.44 -6.00 -7.54
N LEU A 33 11.64 -5.61 -7.98
CA LEU A 33 11.86 -4.30 -8.63
C LEU A 33 10.88 -4.04 -9.80
N LYS A 34 10.54 -5.09 -10.56
CA LYS A 34 9.60 -5.00 -11.69
C LYS A 34 8.17 -4.73 -11.22
N ASN A 35 7.74 -5.41 -10.16
CA ASN A 35 6.41 -5.20 -9.61
C ASN A 35 6.30 -3.83 -8.92
N LEU A 36 7.31 -3.41 -8.16
CA LEU A 36 7.35 -2.06 -7.56
C LEU A 36 7.25 -0.97 -8.62
N ALA A 37 8.01 -1.09 -9.72
CA ALA A 37 7.91 -0.16 -10.84
C ALA A 37 6.53 -0.20 -11.52
N ALA A 38 5.98 -1.40 -11.74
CA ALA A 38 4.67 -1.58 -12.36
C ALA A 38 3.52 -1.04 -11.49
N VAL A 39 3.64 -1.07 -10.16
CA VAL A 39 2.64 -0.48 -9.27
C VAL A 39 2.80 1.04 -9.19
N SER A 40 4.03 1.54 -9.04
CA SER A 40 4.32 2.97 -8.86
C SER A 40 4.02 3.81 -10.09
N CYS A 41 4.11 3.25 -11.30
CA CYS A 41 3.93 4.02 -12.53
C CYS A 41 2.50 4.57 -12.76
N VAL A 42 1.55 4.29 -11.85
CA VAL A 42 0.19 4.83 -11.90
C VAL A 42 0.05 6.19 -11.24
N THR A 43 1.08 6.64 -10.53
CA THR A 43 1.10 7.92 -9.84
C THR A 43 2.35 8.72 -10.23
N PRO A 44 2.24 10.06 -10.42
CA PRO A 44 3.40 10.92 -10.61
C PRO A 44 4.06 11.32 -9.28
N MET A 45 3.45 10.98 -8.13
CA MET A 45 3.98 11.33 -6.81
C MET A 45 5.27 10.57 -6.48
N SER A 46 6.13 11.21 -5.69
CA SER A 46 7.30 10.53 -5.10
C SER A 46 6.83 9.49 -4.10
N VAL A 47 7.32 8.25 -4.24
CA VAL A 47 7.01 7.15 -3.32
C VAL A 47 8.25 6.78 -2.51
N PHE A 48 8.25 7.18 -1.24
CA PHE A 48 9.32 6.91 -0.28
C PHE A 48 9.17 5.51 0.30
N ARG A 49 10.27 4.76 0.33
CA ARG A 49 10.32 3.37 0.79
C ARG A 49 11.42 3.19 1.84
N PRO A 50 11.19 3.59 3.09
CA PRO A 50 12.22 3.53 4.13
C PRO A 50 12.78 2.12 4.35
N LEU A 51 11.98 1.09 4.09
CA LEU A 51 12.33 -0.31 4.34
C LEU A 51 12.94 -1.02 3.10
N ILE A 52 13.20 -0.30 2.01
CA ILE A 52 13.47 -0.90 0.69
C ILE A 52 14.63 -1.89 0.64
N GLY A 53 15.65 -1.67 1.48
CA GLY A 53 16.85 -2.52 1.59
C GLY A 53 16.93 -3.30 2.90
N MET A 54 15.91 -3.25 3.75
CA MET A 54 15.91 -3.92 5.05
C MET A 54 15.42 -5.35 4.93
N ASN A 55 16.07 -6.27 5.63
CA ASN A 55 15.56 -7.63 5.77
C ASN A 55 14.45 -7.72 6.84
N LYS A 56 13.73 -8.84 6.87
CA LYS A 56 12.59 -9.04 7.78
C LYS A 56 12.98 -8.91 9.25
N GLN A 57 14.17 -9.38 9.66
CA GLN A 57 14.59 -9.32 11.06
C GLN A 57 14.85 -7.88 11.50
N GLU A 58 15.48 -7.08 10.64
CA GLU A 58 15.70 -5.65 10.92
C GLU A 58 14.37 -4.90 11.07
N ILE A 59 13.39 -5.19 10.21
CA ILE A 59 12.05 -4.60 10.30
C ILE A 59 11.36 -5.00 11.61
N ILE A 60 11.45 -6.27 12.02
CA ILE A 60 10.87 -6.77 13.27
C ILE A 60 11.53 -6.10 14.48
N ILE A 61 12.86 -5.97 14.49
CA ILE A 61 13.59 -5.29 15.57
C ILE A 61 13.12 -3.84 15.68
N ASN A 62 13.01 -3.13 14.56
CA ASN A 62 12.51 -1.76 14.55
C ASN A 62 11.06 -1.67 15.05
N ALA A 63 10.18 -2.57 14.61
CA ALA A 63 8.78 -2.62 15.06
C ALA A 63 8.68 -2.85 16.58
N LYS A 64 9.55 -3.69 17.15
CA LYS A 64 9.64 -3.90 18.61
C LYS A 64 10.13 -2.63 19.32
N ASN A 65 11.15 -1.97 18.78
CA ASN A 65 11.71 -0.75 19.36
C ASN A 65 10.72 0.41 19.40
N ILE A 66 9.81 0.50 18.41
CA ILE A 66 8.75 1.53 18.37
C ILE A 66 7.41 1.06 18.98
N GLY A 67 7.35 -0.14 19.54
CA GLY A 67 6.17 -0.67 20.22
C GLY A 67 5.01 -1.08 19.31
N THR A 68 5.22 -1.26 18.01
CA THR A 68 4.15 -1.64 17.06
C THR A 68 4.08 -3.14 16.76
N TYR A 69 5.10 -3.91 17.15
CA TYR A 69 5.20 -5.33 16.79
C TYR A 69 4.02 -6.16 17.28
N GLU A 70 3.67 -6.08 18.56
CA GLU A 70 2.62 -6.93 19.16
C GLU A 70 1.26 -6.71 18.49
N ILE A 71 0.88 -5.44 18.25
CA ILE A 71 -0.36 -5.09 17.55
C ILE A 71 -0.33 -5.59 16.09
N SER A 72 0.83 -5.50 15.42
CA SER A 72 0.96 -5.85 14.00
C SER A 72 0.89 -7.36 13.71
N ILE A 73 1.07 -8.21 14.72
CA ILE A 73 1.01 -9.67 14.58
C ILE A 73 -0.32 -10.27 15.05
N GLU A 74 -1.25 -9.45 15.54
CA GLU A 74 -2.58 -9.93 15.92
C GLU A 74 -3.28 -10.57 14.72
N ASP A 75 -3.89 -11.74 14.94
CA ASP A 75 -4.62 -12.45 13.90
C ASP A 75 -5.87 -11.66 13.51
N GLN A 76 -5.79 -10.93 12.40
CA GLN A 76 -6.90 -10.24 11.77
C GLN A 76 -7.22 -10.90 10.43
N PRO A 77 -8.51 -11.06 10.07
CA PRO A 77 -8.90 -11.46 8.74
C PRO A 77 -8.49 -10.38 7.73
N ASP A 78 -7.27 -10.47 7.23
CA ASP A 78 -6.74 -9.52 6.25
C ASP A 78 -7.27 -9.87 4.85
N CYS A 79 -7.64 -8.83 4.10
CA CYS A 79 -7.97 -8.89 2.68
C CYS A 79 -6.88 -9.61 1.86
N CYS A 80 -5.62 -9.54 2.27
CA CYS A 80 -4.55 -10.29 1.63
C CYS A 80 -4.80 -11.81 1.69
N SER A 81 -5.27 -12.35 2.81
CA SER A 81 -5.55 -13.79 2.93
C SER A 81 -6.74 -14.23 2.07
N VAL A 82 -7.73 -13.35 1.89
CA VAL A 82 -8.99 -13.64 1.17
C VAL A 82 -8.83 -13.47 -0.35
N PHE A 83 -8.03 -12.50 -0.81
CA PHE A 83 -7.90 -12.14 -2.21
C PHE A 83 -6.54 -12.50 -2.84
N MET A 84 -5.62 -13.12 -2.08
CA MET A 84 -4.33 -13.51 -2.64
C MET A 84 -4.52 -14.60 -3.70
N PRO A 85 -4.08 -14.37 -4.95
CA PRO A 85 -4.14 -15.39 -5.98
C PRO A 85 -3.18 -16.53 -5.64
N ASN A 86 -3.57 -17.77 -5.98
CA ASN A 86 -2.75 -18.97 -5.76
C ASN A 86 -1.33 -18.86 -6.35
N HIS A 87 -1.17 -18.09 -7.43
CA HIS A 87 0.12 -17.88 -8.12
C HIS A 87 0.35 -16.40 -8.42
N PRO A 88 0.90 -15.61 -7.48
CA PRO A 88 1.18 -14.20 -7.71
C PRO A 88 2.32 -14.03 -8.73
N THR A 89 2.11 -13.15 -9.71
CA THR A 89 3.11 -12.88 -10.76
C THR A 89 4.26 -12.04 -10.21
N THR A 90 5.51 -12.51 -10.39
CA THR A 90 6.74 -11.81 -9.96
C THR A 90 7.28 -10.81 -10.99
N ARG A 91 6.74 -10.83 -12.22
CA ARG A 91 7.18 -10.03 -13.36
C ARG A 91 6.01 -9.42 -14.13
N SER A 92 5.28 -8.53 -13.49
CA SER A 92 4.18 -7.83 -14.14
C SER A 92 4.66 -6.96 -15.30
N LYS A 93 3.94 -6.96 -16.43
CA LYS A 93 4.21 -6.04 -17.55
C LYS A 93 3.11 -4.99 -17.63
N LYS A 94 3.50 -3.72 -17.67
CA LYS A 94 2.59 -2.55 -17.71
C LYS A 94 1.46 -2.71 -18.74
N LYS A 95 1.78 -3.12 -19.98
CA LYS A 95 0.81 -3.32 -21.07
C LYS A 95 -0.34 -4.27 -20.70
N TYR A 96 -0.05 -5.37 -20.00
CA TYR A 96 -1.09 -6.32 -19.61
C TYR A 96 -1.94 -5.77 -18.48
N LEU A 97 -1.31 -5.19 -17.45
CA LEU A 97 -2.01 -4.55 -16.35
C LEU A 97 -2.99 -3.47 -16.83
N GLU A 98 -2.56 -2.59 -17.75
CA GLU A 98 -3.44 -1.56 -18.33
C GLU A 98 -4.56 -2.16 -19.18
N SER A 99 -4.36 -3.34 -19.75
CA SER A 99 -5.40 -4.03 -20.52
C SER A 99 -6.42 -4.68 -19.60
N ASP A 100 -5.97 -5.31 -18.52
CA ASP A 100 -6.82 -5.93 -17.50
C ASP A 100 -7.63 -4.86 -16.74
N GLU A 101 -7.03 -3.71 -16.45
CA GLU A 101 -7.71 -2.58 -15.81
C GLU A 101 -8.89 -2.06 -16.64
N ARG A 102 -8.85 -2.15 -17.98
CA ARG A 102 -9.97 -1.76 -18.85
C ARG A 102 -11.17 -2.70 -18.77
N LEU A 103 -11.01 -3.91 -18.20
CA LEU A 103 -12.10 -4.87 -18.05
C LEU A 103 -13.09 -4.46 -16.95
N TYR A 104 -12.74 -3.49 -16.11
CA TYR A 104 -13.54 -3.06 -14.97
C TYR A 104 -13.68 -1.54 -14.95
N PRO A 105 -14.81 -0.99 -14.46
CA PRO A 105 -15.05 0.45 -14.39
C PRO A 105 -14.32 1.06 -13.18
N TRP A 106 -12.99 0.96 -13.16
CA TRP A 106 -12.18 1.31 -11.98
C TRP A 106 -12.25 2.79 -11.61
N GLU A 107 -12.48 3.70 -12.56
CA GLU A 107 -12.67 5.13 -12.28
C GLU A 107 -13.94 5.41 -11.47
N LYS A 108 -15.03 4.69 -11.77
CA LYS A 108 -16.28 4.76 -11.00
C LYS A 108 -16.06 4.20 -9.60
N LEU A 109 -15.37 3.07 -9.47
CA LEU A 109 -15.03 2.46 -8.18
C LEU A 109 -14.12 3.37 -7.34
N LEU A 110 -13.16 4.05 -7.96
CA LEU A 110 -12.30 5.04 -7.31
C LEU A 110 -13.15 6.20 -6.75
N THR A 111 -14.05 6.74 -7.56
CA THR A 111 -14.95 7.83 -7.14
C THR A 111 -15.81 7.40 -5.95
N GLN A 112 -16.37 6.18 -6.01
CA GLN A 112 -17.16 5.61 -4.92
C GLN A 112 -16.34 5.44 -3.64
N ALA A 113 -15.12 4.90 -3.76
CA ALA A 113 -14.22 4.70 -2.62
C ALA A 113 -13.82 6.02 -1.96
N LEU A 114 -13.58 7.08 -2.75
CA LEU A 114 -13.27 8.41 -2.23
C LEU A 114 -14.47 9.07 -1.55
N ALA A 115 -15.69 8.82 -2.03
CA ALA A 115 -16.91 9.36 -1.43
C ALA A 115 -17.25 8.71 -0.08
N SER A 116 -16.71 7.52 0.22
CA SER A 116 -16.94 6.78 1.46
C SER A 116 -15.76 6.87 2.44
N VAL A 117 -14.85 7.84 2.28
CA VAL A 117 -13.69 8.00 3.16
C VAL A 117 -14.15 8.51 4.52
N GLU A 118 -13.77 7.80 5.57
CA GLU A 118 -13.90 8.25 6.95
C GLU A 118 -12.56 8.78 7.44
N THR A 119 -12.56 9.94 8.10
CA THR A 119 -11.36 10.57 8.66
C THR A 119 -11.46 10.57 10.17
N ILE A 120 -10.44 9.99 10.82
CA ILE A 120 -10.28 10.02 12.27
C ILE A 120 -9.10 10.94 12.58
N ASN A 121 -9.35 12.03 13.29
CA ASN A 121 -8.30 12.87 13.80
C ASN A 121 -7.78 12.30 15.13
N LEU A 122 -6.49 11.99 15.16
CA LEU A 122 -5.87 11.41 16.35
C LEU A 122 -5.76 12.41 17.50
N ASP A 123 -5.74 13.71 17.23
CA ASP A 123 -5.72 14.75 18.27
C ASP A 123 -7.05 14.82 19.05
N ASP A 124 -8.14 14.38 18.42
CA ASP A 124 -9.48 14.32 19.03
C ASP A 124 -9.66 13.06 19.90
N LEU A 125 -8.77 12.06 19.75
CA LEU A 125 -8.71 10.90 20.62
C LEU A 125 -7.93 11.27 21.88
N HIS A 126 -8.64 11.83 22.88
CA HIS A 126 -8.06 12.04 24.20
C HIS A 126 -7.63 10.71 24.82
N VAL A 127 -6.34 10.38 24.69
CA VAL A 127 -5.73 9.30 25.45
C VAL A 127 -5.59 9.83 26.88
N THR A 128 -6.53 9.47 27.75
CA THR A 128 -6.28 9.50 29.21
C THR A 128 -5.10 8.57 29.48
N THR A 129 -3.92 9.15 29.61
CA THR A 129 -2.71 8.51 30.17
C THR A 129 -2.95 8.04 31.59
#